data_AF-A0A662EEP6-F1
#
_entry.id   AF-A0A662EEP6-F1
#
_cell.length_a   1.000
_cell.length_b   1.000
_cell.length_c   1.000
_cell.angle_alpha   90.00
_cell.angle_beta   90.00
_cell.angle_gamma   90.00
#
_symmetry.space_group_name_H-M   'P 1'
#
loop_
_entity.id
_entity.type
_entity.pdbx_description
1 polymer ?
#
loop_
_entity_poly.entity_id
_entity_poly.type
_entity_poly.pdbx_seq_one_letter_code
_entity_poly.pdbx_strand_id
1 'polypeptide(L)'
;VQARQDLLELERVKEKYARLERRGIPMSVREWYERKLAQMRAELRKVHSRRPIGQILLNMGAVDEEQLKQALAKQRAEGSRRLLGEILIELGWADEGTVRRAVARQTISREEAQR
;
A
#
# COMPACT_ATOMS: atom_id res chain seq x y z
N VAL A 1 -0.09 -16.25 0.15
CA VAL A 1 -0.81 -15.00 0.49
C VAL A 1 -1.51 -14.50 -0.75
N GLN A 2 -2.74 -14.00 -0.64
CA GLN A 2 -3.57 -13.51 -1.75
C GLN A 2 -2.82 -12.50 -2.66
N ALA A 3 -2.09 -11.56 -2.06
CA ALA A 3 -1.32 -10.55 -2.79
C ALA A 3 -0.24 -11.13 -3.74
N ARG A 4 0.38 -12.26 -3.38
CA ARG A 4 1.37 -12.95 -4.24
C ARG A 4 0.69 -13.59 -5.45
N GLN A 5 -0.51 -14.14 -5.25
CA GLN A 5 -1.31 -14.70 -6.35
C GLN A 5 -1.79 -13.59 -7.30
N ASP A 6 -2.25 -12.47 -6.75
CA ASP A 6 -2.73 -11.33 -7.54
C ASP A 6 -1.62 -10.70 -8.41
N LEU A 7 -0.38 -10.67 -7.91
CA LEU A 7 0.78 -10.17 -8.65
C LEU A 7 1.15 -11.10 -9.83
N LEU A 8 1.19 -12.41 -9.59
CA LEU A 8 1.47 -13.41 -10.62
C LEU A 8 0.41 -13.36 -11.74
N GLU A 9 -0.84 -13.11 -11.39
CA GLU A 9 -1.93 -12.98 -12.35
C GLU A 9 -1.78 -11.71 -13.21
N LEU A 10 -1.36 -10.58 -12.63
CA LEU A 10 -1.06 -9.36 -13.39
C LEU A 10 0.06 -9.60 -14.42
N GLU A 11 1.13 -10.29 -14.04
CA GLU A 11 2.25 -10.60 -14.93
C GLU A 11 1.82 -11.48 -16.10
N ARG A 12 1.06 -12.55 -15.83
CA ARG A 12 0.49 -13.42 -16.88
C ARG A 12 -0.32 -12.65 -17.90
N VAL A 13 -1.18 -11.72 -17.44
CA VAL A 13 -2.01 -10.91 -18.33
C VAL A 13 -1.16 -9.94 -19.16
N LYS A 14 -0.13 -9.32 -18.58
CA LYS A 14 0.82 -8.45 -19.30
C LYS A 14 1.59 -9.20 -20.39
N GLU A 15 2.09 -10.40 -20.11
CA GLU A 15 2.81 -11.21 -21.09
C GLU A 15 1.91 -11.66 -22.24
N LYS A 16 0.66 -12.05 -21.93
CA LYS A 16 -0.34 -12.38 -22.95
C LYS A 16 -0.59 -11.18 -23.86
N TYR A 17 -0.78 -9.99 -23.29
CA TYR A 17 -0.96 -8.76 -24.04
C TYR A 17 0.24 -8.43 -24.94
N ALA A 18 1.47 -8.47 -24.41
CA ALA A 18 2.69 -8.16 -25.17
C ALA A 18 2.95 -9.11 -26.35
N ARG A 19 2.60 -10.40 -26.20
CA ARG A 19 2.68 -11.38 -27.31
C ARG A 19 1.68 -11.07 -28.42
N LEU A 20 0.47 -10.64 -28.04
CA LEU A 20 -0.57 -10.27 -28.98
C LEU A 20 -0.20 -8.99 -29.73
N GLU A 21 0.31 -7.97 -29.03
CA GLU A 21 0.78 -6.74 -29.66
C GLU A 21 1.83 -6.99 -30.73
N ARG A 22 2.81 -7.87 -30.47
CA ARG A 22 3.84 -8.24 -31.46
C ARG A 22 3.30 -8.88 -32.72
N ARG A 23 2.11 -9.48 -32.67
CA ARG A 23 1.44 -10.09 -33.83
C ARG A 23 0.49 -9.12 -34.55
N GLY A 24 0.31 -7.91 -34.01
CA GLY A 24 -0.69 -6.94 -34.44
C GLY A 24 -2.07 -7.29 -33.87
N ILE A 25 -2.64 -6.36 -33.09
CA ILE A 25 -4.00 -6.48 -32.56
C ILE A 25 -4.85 -5.26 -32.94
N PRO A 26 -6.17 -5.44 -33.09
CA PRO A 26 -7.11 -4.33 -33.21
C PRO A 26 -7.04 -3.39 -32.00
N MET A 27 -7.27 -2.09 -32.22
CA MET A 27 -7.28 -1.06 -31.18
C MET A 27 -8.27 -1.35 -30.04
N SER A 28 -9.44 -1.90 -30.35
CA SER A 28 -10.44 -2.30 -29.34
C SER A 28 -9.94 -3.38 -28.38
N VAL A 29 -9.14 -4.32 -28.89
CA VAL A 29 -8.50 -5.37 -28.08
C VAL A 29 -7.39 -4.76 -27.22
N ARG A 30 -6.62 -3.83 -27.78
CA ARG A 30 -5.61 -3.05 -27.04
C ARG A 30 -6.25 -2.30 -25.87
N GLU A 31 -7.28 -1.49 -26.12
CA GLU A 31 -7.98 -0.71 -25.08
C GLU A 31 -8.57 -1.61 -23.98
N TRP A 32 -9.08 -2.79 -24.35
CA TRP A 32 -9.58 -3.76 -23.38
C TRP A 32 -8.48 -4.25 -22.44
N TYR A 33 -7.30 -4.61 -22.96
CA TYR A 33 -6.16 -5.02 -22.14
C TYR A 33 -5.62 -3.87 -21.30
N GLU A 34 -5.53 -2.67 -21.86
CA GLU A 34 -5.10 -1.48 -21.13
C GLU A 34 -6.01 -1.19 -19.93
N ARG A 35 -7.33 -1.20 -20.13
CA ARG A 35 -8.33 -1.04 -19.05
C ARG A 35 -8.22 -2.15 -18.02
N LYS A 36 -8.12 -3.42 -18.44
CA LYS A 36 -8.00 -4.56 -17.53
C LYS A 36 -6.72 -4.50 -16.70
N LEU A 37 -5.60 -4.18 -17.35
CA LEU A 37 -4.31 -4.01 -16.68
C LEU A 37 -4.34 -2.81 -15.72
N ALA A 38 -4.98 -1.70 -16.08
CA ALA A 38 -5.16 -0.55 -15.19
C ALA A 38 -6.01 -0.91 -13.96
N GLN A 39 -7.11 -1.64 -14.16
CA GLN A 39 -7.96 -2.14 -13.06
C GLN A 39 -7.17 -3.08 -12.14
N MET A 40 -6.47 -4.08 -12.68
CA MET A 40 -5.66 -5.00 -11.88
C MET A 40 -4.52 -4.29 -11.14
N ARG A 41 -3.88 -3.28 -11.78
CA ARG A 41 -2.88 -2.43 -11.12
C ARG A 41 -3.50 -1.60 -9.99
N ALA A 42 -4.72 -1.09 -10.17
CA ALA A 42 -5.43 -0.34 -9.13
C ALA A 42 -5.82 -1.24 -7.95
N GLU A 43 -6.34 -2.44 -8.21
CA GLU A 43 -6.64 -3.42 -7.17
C GLU A 43 -5.38 -3.87 -6.44
N LEU A 44 -4.29 -4.15 -7.18
CA LEU A 44 -3.00 -4.41 -6.56
C LEU A 44 -2.47 -3.21 -5.78
N ARG A 45 -2.74 -1.97 -6.19
CA ARG A 45 -2.38 -0.76 -5.43
C ARG A 45 -3.24 -0.58 -4.17
N LYS A 46 -4.50 -1.05 -4.18
CA LYS A 46 -5.36 -1.12 -2.99
C LYS A 46 -4.89 -2.21 -2.03
N VAL A 47 -4.45 -3.37 -2.54
CA VAL A 47 -3.90 -4.49 -1.76
C VAL A 47 -2.47 -4.20 -1.25
N HIS A 48 -1.65 -3.54 -2.07
CA HIS A 48 -0.28 -3.08 -1.76
C HIS A 48 -0.25 -1.64 -1.26
N SER A 49 -1.39 -1.08 -0.86
CA SER A 49 -1.44 -0.10 0.23
C SER A 49 -1.09 -0.85 1.52
N ARG A 50 0.17 -1.26 1.57
CA ARG A 50 1.00 -1.81 2.65
C ARG A 50 0.42 -1.40 3.99
N ARG A 51 0.31 -2.34 4.95
CA ARG A 51 -0.08 -2.07 6.34
C ARG A 51 0.41 -0.67 6.73
N PRO A 52 -0.50 0.32 6.75
CA PRO A 52 -0.11 1.68 7.07
C PRO A 52 0.56 1.63 8.43
N ILE A 53 1.56 2.47 8.68
CA ILE A 53 2.17 2.49 10.00
C ILE A 53 1.11 2.71 11.09
N GLY A 54 0.04 3.45 10.78
CA GLY A 54 -1.17 3.56 11.60
C GLY A 54 -1.85 2.22 11.92
N GLN A 55 -1.97 1.30 10.96
CA GLN A 55 -2.53 -0.03 11.21
C GLN A 55 -1.59 -0.90 12.05
N ILE A 56 -0.27 -0.73 11.88
CA ILE A 56 0.72 -1.42 12.71
C ILE A 56 0.63 -0.89 14.15
N LEU A 57 0.49 0.42 14.32
CA LEU A 57 0.33 1.07 15.62
C LEU A 57 -0.98 0.65 16.32
N LEU A 58 -2.09 0.57 15.57
CA LEU A 58 -3.36 0.00 16.06
C LEU A 58 -3.20 -1.45 16.52
N ASN A 59 -2.61 -2.31 15.68
CA ASN A 59 -2.41 -3.72 16.00
C ASN A 59 -1.45 -3.94 17.18
N MET A 60 -0.60 -2.95 17.48
CA MET A 60 0.29 -2.94 18.63
C MET A 60 -0.40 -2.51 19.93
N GLY A 61 -1.64 -2.02 19.87
CA GLY A 61 -2.33 -1.39 21.00
C GLY A 61 -1.69 -0.06 21.40
N ALA A 62 -0.88 0.54 20.53
CA ALA A 62 -0.18 1.80 20.80
C ALA A 62 -1.10 3.01 20.65
N VAL A 63 -2.09 2.92 19.77
CA VAL A 63 -3.10 3.94 19.53
C VAL A 63 -4.44 3.25 19.30
N ASP A 64 -5.55 3.92 19.59
CA ASP A 64 -6.89 3.47 19.21
C ASP A 64 -7.35 4.05 17.85
N GLU A 65 -8.52 3.63 17.37
CA GLU A 65 -9.05 4.07 16.08
C GLU A 65 -9.36 5.56 16.02
N GLU A 66 -9.76 6.15 17.14
CA GLU A 66 -10.14 7.56 17.23
C GLU A 66 -8.89 8.44 17.21
N GLN A 67 -7.89 8.08 18.00
CA GLN A 67 -6.56 8.70 17.99
C GLN A 67 -5.92 8.61 16.61
N LEU A 68 -5.99 7.46 15.95
CA LEU A 68 -5.44 7.33 14.60
C LEU A 68 -6.14 8.26 13.60
N LYS A 69 -7.48 8.36 13.66
CA LYS A 69 -8.26 9.25 12.78
C LYS A 69 -7.88 10.72 13.00
N GLN A 70 -7.78 11.15 14.25
CA GLN A 70 -7.40 12.53 14.59
C GLN A 70 -5.99 12.86 14.10
N ALA A 71 -5.03 11.94 14.28
CA ALA A 71 -3.66 12.13 13.79
C ALA A 71 -3.60 12.21 12.25
N LEU A 72 -4.37 11.40 11.54
CA LEU A 72 -4.47 11.44 10.07
C LEU A 72 -5.15 12.73 9.57
N ALA A 73 -6.17 13.22 10.27
CA ALA A 73 -6.82 14.49 9.95
C ALA A 73 -5.83 15.65 10.10
N LYS A 74 -5.07 15.67 11.19
CA LYS A 74 -4.01 16.65 11.44
C LYS A 74 -2.90 16.58 10.38
N GLN A 75 -2.46 15.37 9.99
CA GLN A 75 -1.48 15.19 8.92
C GLN A 75 -1.92 15.78 7.58
N ARG A 76 -3.21 15.62 7.23
CA ARG A 76 -3.77 16.18 6.00
C ARG A 76 -3.86 17.70 6.07
N ALA A 77 -4.24 18.25 7.21
CA ALA A 77 -4.36 19.68 7.43
C ALA A 77 -2.99 20.40 7.40
N GLU A 78 -1.95 19.78 7.97
CA GLU A 78 -0.58 20.34 8.01
C GLU A 78 0.24 20.05 6.73
N GLY A 79 -0.37 19.35 5.77
CA GLY A 79 0.27 18.89 4.54
C GLY A 79 1.11 17.64 4.74
N SER A 80 1.19 16.80 3.71
CA SER A 80 1.85 15.47 3.72
C SER A 80 3.37 15.48 4.01
N ARG A 81 3.95 16.60 4.46
CA ARG A 81 5.35 16.73 4.88
C ARG A 81 5.60 16.17 6.27
N ARG A 82 4.61 16.16 7.18
CA ARG A 82 4.79 15.59 8.52
C ARG A 82 4.49 14.11 8.54
N LEU A 83 5.30 13.35 9.27
CA LEU A 83 5.12 11.92 9.41
C LEU A 83 4.04 11.64 10.46
N LEU A 84 3.19 10.64 10.20
CA LEU A 84 2.12 10.26 11.13
C LEU A 84 2.66 9.94 12.53
N GLY A 85 3.84 9.32 12.62
CA GLY A 85 4.49 9.01 13.90
C GLY A 85 4.89 10.25 14.70
N GLU A 86 5.33 11.33 14.05
CA GLU A 86 5.69 12.59 14.73
C GLU A 86 4.45 13.26 15.33
N ILE A 87 3.34 13.23 14.60
CA ILE A 87 2.06 13.79 15.05
C ILE A 87 1.54 13.00 16.26
N LEU A 88 1.67 11.67 16.25
CA LEU A 88 1.27 10.83 17.38
C LEU A 88 2.11 11.07 18.64
N ILE A 89 3.40 11.37 18.48
CA ILE A 89 4.29 11.74 19.58
C ILE A 89 3.92 13.12 20.13
N GLU A 90 3.70 14.10 19.26
CA GLU A 90 3.28 15.44 19.66
C GLU A 90 1.96 15.44 20.43
N LEU A 91 1.02 14.57 20.05
CA LEU A 91 -0.28 14.40 20.73
C LEU A 91 -0.18 13.55 22.00
N GLY A 92 1.00 13.01 22.33
CA GLY A 92 1.22 12.18 23.52
C GLY A 92 0.62 10.78 23.44
N TRP A 93 0.21 10.32 22.25
CA TRP A 93 -0.43 9.02 22.05
C TRP A 93 0.54 7.89 21.74
N ALA A 94 1.75 8.21 21.25
CA ALA A 94 2.81 7.22 21.08
C ALA A 94 4.17 7.82 21.45
N ASP A 95 5.08 7.01 21.98
CA ASP A 95 6.48 7.42 22.17
C ASP A 95 7.35 7.08 20.94
N GLU A 96 8.54 7.67 20.87
CA GLU A 96 9.51 7.40 19.80
C GLU A 96 9.88 5.92 19.66
N GLY A 97 10.02 5.20 20.77
CA GLY A 97 10.33 3.78 20.77
C GLY A 97 9.21 2.94 20.15
N THR A 98 7.97 3.31 20.44
CA THR A 98 6.75 2.72 19.89
C THR A 98 6.65 2.96 18.39
N VAL A 99 6.92 4.19 17.92
CA VAL A 99 6.99 4.51 16.49
C VAL A 99 8.13 3.73 15.81
N ARG A 100 9.32 3.68 16.40
CA ARG A 100 10.46 2.91 15.86
C ARG A 100 10.14 1.41 15.73
N ARG A 101 9.49 0.81 16.73
CA ARG A 101 9.03 -0.60 16.67
C ARG A 101 8.02 -0.81 15.54
N ALA A 102 7.10 0.13 15.35
CA ALA A 102 6.13 0.07 14.26
C ALA A 102 6.78 0.21 12.88
N VAL A 103 7.76 1.12 12.73
CA VAL A 103 8.57 1.25 11.50
C VAL A 103 9.37 -0.04 11.25
N ALA A 104 10.03 -0.59 12.26
CA ALA A 104 10.80 -1.83 12.13
C ALA A 104 9.91 -2.98 11.65
N ARG A 105 8.71 -3.14 12.22
CA ARG A 105 7.71 -4.12 11.76
C ARG A 105 7.26 -3.87 10.32
N GLN A 106 7.11 -2.61 9.93
CA GLN A 106 6.79 -2.24 8.55
C GLN A 106 7.89 -2.65 7.57
N THR A 107 9.16 -2.50 7.98
CA THR A 107 10.34 -2.84 7.18
C THR A 107 10.56 -4.34 7.08
N ILE A 108 10.39 -5.10 8.17
CA ILE A 108 10.51 -6.57 8.17
C ILE A 108 9.46 -7.19 7.23
N SER A 109 8.22 -6.70 7.27
CA SER A 109 7.18 -7.14 6.31
C SER A 109 7.46 -6.70 4.86
N ARG A 110 8.35 -5.74 4.61
CA ARG A 110 8.83 -5.44 3.24
C ARG A 110 9.90 -6.43 2.78
N GLU A 111 10.79 -6.88 3.67
CA GLU A 111 11.86 -7.84 3.33
C GLU A 111 11.32 -9.27 3.12
N GLU A 112 10.35 -9.72 3.93
CA GLU A 112 9.72 -11.05 3.78
C GLU A 112 8.83 -11.16 2.54
N ALA A 113 8.30 -10.04 2.04
CA ALA A 113 7.55 -9.98 0.79
C ALA A 113 8.47 -9.94 -0.46
N GLN A 114 9.78 -9.77 -0.27
CA GLN A 114 10.80 -9.75 -1.32
C GLN A 114 11.62 -11.05 -1.42
N ARG A 115 11.32 -12.05 -0.58
CA ARG A 115 11.80 -13.44 -0.71
C ARG A 115 10.70 -14.36 -1.26
#